data_AF-A0A2G8S2B6-F1
#
_entry.id   AF-A0A2G8S2B6-F1
#
_cell.length_a   1.000
_cell.length_b   1.000
_cell.length_c   1.000
_cell.angle_alpha   90.00
_cell.angle_beta   90.00
_cell.angle_gamma   90.00
#
_symmetry.space_group_name_H-M   'P 1'
#
loop_
_entity.id
_entity.type
_entity.pdbx_description
1 polymer ?
#
loop_
_entity_poly.entity_id
_entity_poly.type
_entity_poly.pdbx_seq_one_letter_code
_entity_poly.pdbx_strand_id
1 'polypeptide(L)'
;MEELVHPFDLLRLLYNTPALEFLHVDVLIYEEPYMGTWQLPYDPIPLPLLRSLVFTDCPYELLNLVLPHLSLPEDVFIRLQDISNYFPVQLEGPPDAFPPLPIRPVTFLDVIMQGDELFMVADGPTSGLWLSAMHDLDGLPEPQNWGDWLLSLHECLTLTNVTCLHIFVEGCATFWPAFLSHLPQLTHLTALFEESSDEPDPDSGAFDCPTATLCAALAPPDSGVPCSVLDTLTMEWPHEIVQEDFNNLPWILEMLKSRSRAGHPIRRVVARVPLGPTFEQVQGLNFFELHELIGTGCPPDTEYEVVEKPETRRGMCVFEMREVWKVDGADRYWEVGDREKPHYDMVMSQMFKE
;
A
#
# COMPACT_ATOMS: atom_id res chain seq x y z
N MET A 1 27.49 25.16 -0.82
CA MET A 1 27.01 25.15 -2.21
C MET A 1 27.34 23.79 -2.74
N GLU A 2 26.42 22.85 -2.50
CA GLU A 2 26.46 21.55 -3.14
C GLU A 2 25.95 21.79 -4.57
N GLU A 3 26.70 21.34 -5.57
CA GLU A 3 26.24 21.40 -6.96
C GLU A 3 25.11 20.37 -7.09
N LEU A 4 23.87 20.86 -7.20
CA LEU A 4 22.68 20.03 -7.38
C LEU A 4 22.75 19.31 -8.74
N VAL A 5 22.42 18.02 -8.76
CA VAL A 5 22.51 17.19 -9.96
C VAL A 5 21.22 17.29 -10.77
N HIS A 6 21.31 17.83 -11.99
CA HIS A 6 20.19 17.86 -12.91
C HIS A 6 19.87 16.43 -13.43
N PRO A 7 18.60 16.03 -13.64
CA PRO A 7 18.23 14.68 -14.10
C PRO A 7 18.97 14.20 -15.37
N PHE A 8 19.23 15.11 -16.30
CA PHE A 8 19.98 14.80 -17.53
C PHE A 8 21.45 14.47 -17.27
N ASP A 9 22.08 15.11 -16.28
CA ASP A 9 23.46 14.80 -15.92
C ASP A 9 23.56 13.48 -15.15
N LEU A 10 22.54 13.14 -14.36
CA LEU A 10 22.38 11.79 -13.79
C LEU A 10 22.29 10.74 -14.90
N LEU A 11 21.38 10.92 -15.87
CA LEU A 11 21.25 9.98 -16.99
C LEU A 11 22.56 9.85 -17.78
N ARG A 12 23.26 10.97 -18.03
CA ARG A 12 24.58 10.94 -18.66
C ARG A 12 25.60 10.15 -17.85
N LEU A 13 25.61 10.29 -16.53
CA LEU A 13 26.47 9.52 -15.64
C LEU A 13 26.17 8.02 -15.77
N LEU A 14 24.89 7.65 -15.67
CA LEU A 14 24.42 6.26 -15.78
C LEU A 14 24.77 5.62 -17.12
N TYR A 15 24.70 6.39 -18.20
CA TYR A 15 25.13 5.94 -19.52
C TYR A 15 26.59 5.50 -19.56
N ASN A 16 27.45 6.08 -18.72
CA ASN A 16 28.87 5.77 -18.66
C ASN A 16 29.24 4.78 -17.53
N THR A 17 28.26 4.23 -16.81
CA THR A 17 28.47 3.31 -15.68
C THR A 17 27.69 1.99 -15.83
N PRO A 18 27.88 1.23 -16.92
CA PRO A 18 27.11 0.00 -17.17
C PRO A 18 27.37 -1.14 -16.16
N ALA A 19 28.46 -1.04 -15.38
CA ALA A 19 28.82 -2.01 -14.35
C ALA A 19 28.29 -1.64 -12.95
N LEU A 20 27.41 -0.64 -12.86
CA LEU A 20 26.84 -0.17 -11.59
C LEU A 20 25.95 -1.24 -10.97
N GLU A 21 26.24 -1.63 -9.73
CA GLU A 21 25.43 -2.59 -8.97
C GLU A 21 24.44 -1.92 -8.01
N PHE A 22 24.78 -0.73 -7.50
CA PHE A 22 24.00 -0.01 -6.52
C PHE A 22 23.96 1.46 -6.89
N LEU A 23 22.77 2.05 -6.94
CA LEU A 23 22.56 3.48 -7.13
C LEU A 23 21.67 4.00 -6.01
N HIS A 24 22.16 5.02 -5.31
CA HIS A 24 21.35 5.82 -4.39
C HIS A 24 21.50 7.28 -4.80
N VAL A 25 20.36 7.89 -5.15
CA VAL A 25 20.23 9.31 -5.40
C VAL A 25 19.44 9.89 -4.24
N ASP A 26 20.11 10.68 -3.43
CA ASP A 26 19.50 11.47 -2.37
C ASP A 26 19.27 12.88 -2.91
N VAL A 27 18.02 13.33 -2.89
CA VAL A 27 17.56 14.64 -3.35
C VAL A 27 17.85 14.89 -4.84
N LEU A 28 16.82 14.76 -5.68
CA LEU A 28 16.87 15.14 -7.10
C LEU A 28 16.10 16.43 -7.31
N ILE A 29 16.78 17.55 -7.59
CA ILE A 29 16.13 18.85 -7.78
C ILE A 29 16.20 19.25 -9.25
N TYR A 30 15.09 19.79 -9.76
CA TYR A 30 15.05 20.48 -11.05
C TYR A 30 15.02 22.00 -10.82
N GLU A 31 16.21 22.59 -10.67
CA GLU A 31 16.36 24.04 -10.70
C GLU A 31 16.73 24.47 -12.12
N GLU A 32 15.84 25.26 -12.75
CA GLU A 32 16.05 25.92 -14.05
C GLU A 32 16.03 25.00 -15.29
N PRO A 33 15.75 25.54 -16.49
CA PRO A 33 15.85 24.75 -17.73
C PRO A 33 17.27 24.22 -17.94
N TYR A 34 17.39 22.94 -18.32
CA TYR A 34 18.68 22.30 -18.61
C TYR A 34 19.53 23.12 -19.59
N MET A 35 20.64 23.66 -19.10
CA MET A 35 21.60 24.43 -19.92
C MET A 35 22.68 23.56 -20.56
N GLY A 36 22.65 22.24 -20.33
CA GLY A 36 23.63 21.32 -20.88
C GLY A 36 23.42 21.03 -22.37
N THR A 37 24.47 20.50 -23.01
CA THR A 37 24.45 20.13 -24.43
C THR A 37 24.16 18.64 -24.66
N TRP A 38 24.03 17.87 -23.58
CA TRP A 38 23.77 16.43 -23.68
C TRP A 38 22.32 16.20 -24.11
N GLN A 39 22.14 15.34 -25.10
CA GLN A 39 20.83 14.92 -25.57
C GLN A 39 20.57 13.53 -25.04
N LEU A 40 19.33 13.27 -24.61
CA LEU A 40 18.94 11.95 -24.21
C LEU A 40 19.10 10.96 -25.37
N PRO A 41 19.66 9.76 -25.11
CA PRO A 41 19.65 8.70 -26.10
C PRO A 41 18.21 8.32 -26.45
N TYR A 42 18.00 7.89 -27.69
CA TYR A 42 16.71 7.34 -28.12
C TYR A 42 16.38 6.01 -27.42
N ASP A 43 17.40 5.21 -27.15
CA ASP A 43 17.27 3.92 -26.46
C ASP A 43 17.46 4.10 -24.94
N PRO A 44 16.74 3.33 -24.11
CA PRO A 44 16.96 3.30 -22.67
C PRO A 44 18.39 2.90 -22.30
N ILE A 45 18.90 3.48 -21.22
CA ILE A 45 20.25 3.28 -20.70
C ILE A 45 20.35 1.91 -20.01
N PRO A 46 21.17 0.97 -20.52
CA PRO A 46 21.27 -0.37 -19.96
C PRO A 46 22.07 -0.37 -18.66
N LEU A 47 21.47 -0.88 -17.59
CA LEU A 47 22.10 -1.07 -16.28
C LEU A 47 22.02 -2.55 -15.85
N PRO A 48 22.63 -3.48 -16.60
CA PRO A 48 22.37 -4.92 -16.48
C PRO A 48 22.86 -5.56 -15.17
N LEU A 49 23.73 -4.87 -14.42
CA LEU A 49 24.24 -5.36 -13.14
C LEU A 49 23.55 -4.69 -11.94
N LEU A 50 22.59 -3.79 -12.17
CA LEU A 50 21.97 -3.03 -11.10
C LEU A 50 21.07 -3.92 -10.24
N ARG A 51 21.38 -3.98 -8.94
CA ARG A 51 20.66 -4.80 -7.96
C ARG A 51 19.79 -3.96 -7.03
N SER A 52 20.18 -2.70 -6.81
CA SER A 52 19.42 -1.76 -6.00
C SER A 52 19.42 -0.37 -6.63
N LEU A 53 18.22 0.20 -6.75
CA LEU A 53 17.95 1.55 -7.20
C LEU A 53 17.16 2.28 -6.11
N VAL A 54 17.76 3.32 -5.53
CA VAL A 54 17.16 4.12 -4.47
C VAL A 54 17.06 5.58 -4.91
N PHE A 55 15.87 6.14 -4.80
CA PHE A 55 15.62 7.57 -4.83
C PHE A 55 15.03 7.99 -3.49
N THR A 56 15.61 9.01 -2.87
CA THR A 56 15.15 9.58 -1.60
C THR A 56 14.87 11.07 -1.78
N ASP A 57 13.76 11.56 -1.24
CA ASP A 57 13.39 12.99 -1.28
C ASP A 57 13.43 13.56 -2.72
N CYS A 58 12.85 12.81 -3.65
CA CYS A 58 12.82 13.14 -5.06
C CYS A 58 11.38 13.47 -5.49
N PRO A 59 11.16 14.50 -6.33
CA PRO A 59 9.86 14.77 -6.91
C PRO A 59 9.37 13.65 -7.82
N TYR A 60 8.10 13.30 -7.70
CA TYR A 60 7.45 12.25 -8.48
C TYR A 60 7.61 12.45 -10.00
N GLU A 61 7.47 13.70 -10.48
CA GLU A 61 7.58 14.03 -11.90
C GLU A 61 8.98 13.76 -12.45
N LEU A 62 10.02 13.98 -11.65
CA LEU A 62 11.40 13.71 -12.06
C LEU A 62 11.67 12.21 -12.13
N LEU A 63 11.05 11.43 -11.26
CA LEU A 63 11.11 9.97 -11.35
C LEU A 63 10.41 9.48 -12.62
N ASN A 64 9.25 10.03 -12.95
CA ASN A 64 8.56 9.75 -14.22
C ASN A 64 9.36 10.20 -15.45
N LEU A 65 10.23 11.18 -15.31
CA LEU A 65 11.19 11.54 -16.36
C LEU A 65 12.35 10.53 -16.42
N VAL A 66 12.93 10.13 -15.30
CA VAL A 66 14.17 9.32 -15.27
C VAL A 66 13.93 7.84 -15.52
N LEU A 67 12.94 7.23 -14.86
CA LEU A 67 12.71 5.78 -14.87
C LEU A 67 12.47 5.19 -16.28
N PRO A 68 11.68 5.81 -17.18
CA PRO A 68 11.49 5.28 -18.54
C PRO A 68 12.77 5.20 -19.37
N HIS A 69 13.79 5.98 -19.00
CA HIS A 69 15.07 6.02 -19.70
C HIS A 69 16.09 5.04 -19.15
N LEU A 70 15.72 4.19 -18.18
CA LEU A 70 16.58 3.14 -17.64
C LEU A 70 16.09 1.77 -18.12
N SER A 71 17.00 0.96 -18.63
CA SER A 71 16.77 -0.47 -18.84
C SER A 71 17.31 -1.23 -17.62
N LEU A 72 16.39 -1.59 -16.73
CA LEU A 72 16.68 -2.26 -15.47
C LEU A 72 16.58 -3.80 -15.62
N PRO A 73 17.37 -4.58 -14.87
CA PRO A 73 17.24 -6.03 -14.85
C PRO A 73 16.04 -6.45 -14.00
N GLU A 74 15.53 -7.67 -14.19
CA GLU A 74 14.30 -8.11 -13.53
C GLU A 74 14.44 -8.39 -12.02
N ASP A 75 15.67 -8.61 -11.56
CA ASP A 75 16.04 -8.88 -10.17
C ASP A 75 16.50 -7.63 -9.40
N VAL A 76 16.10 -6.44 -9.88
CA VAL A 76 16.36 -5.17 -9.19
C VAL A 76 15.37 -4.92 -8.05
N PHE A 77 15.86 -4.35 -6.95
CA PHE A 77 15.02 -3.72 -5.93
C PHE A 77 14.97 -2.21 -6.17
N ILE A 78 13.76 -1.68 -6.32
CA ILE A 78 13.52 -0.24 -6.55
C ILE A 78 12.89 0.32 -5.28
N ARG A 79 13.52 1.33 -4.69
CA ARG A 79 13.02 2.03 -3.51
C ARG A 79 12.90 3.51 -3.82
N LEU A 80 11.67 3.99 -3.77
CA LEU A 80 11.28 5.38 -3.94
C LEU A 80 10.80 5.85 -2.56
N GLN A 81 11.60 6.64 -1.87
CA GLN A 81 11.38 6.99 -0.48
C GLN A 81 11.17 8.50 -0.34
N ASP A 82 10.16 8.88 0.42
CA ASP A 82 9.82 10.27 0.71
C ASP A 82 9.60 11.08 -0.58
N ILE A 83 8.88 10.48 -1.52
CA ILE A 83 8.59 11.07 -2.82
C ILE A 83 7.50 12.12 -2.66
N SER A 84 7.80 13.34 -3.06
CA SER A 84 6.86 14.46 -2.99
C SER A 84 6.32 14.83 -4.37
N ASN A 85 5.11 15.38 -4.40
CA ASN A 85 4.54 16.01 -5.61
C ASN A 85 4.80 17.53 -5.62
N TYR A 86 5.93 17.98 -5.06
CA TYR A 86 6.18 19.41 -4.77
C TYR A 86 6.38 20.30 -6.01
N PHE A 87 6.38 19.79 -7.24
CA PHE A 87 6.73 20.63 -8.38
C PHE A 87 5.57 21.51 -8.88
N PRO A 88 5.72 22.86 -8.89
CA PRO A 88 4.69 23.80 -9.37
C PRO A 88 4.61 23.86 -10.90
N VAL A 89 5.15 22.87 -11.60
CA VAL A 89 5.06 22.82 -13.06
C VAL A 89 3.63 22.44 -13.41
N GLN A 90 3.00 23.34 -14.16
CA GLN A 90 1.60 23.40 -14.59
C GLN A 90 1.12 22.19 -15.43
N LEU A 91 1.54 20.98 -15.11
CA LEU A 91 0.89 19.77 -15.59
C LEU A 91 -0.43 19.67 -14.84
N GLU A 92 -1.44 20.34 -15.39
CA GLU A 92 -2.84 20.18 -14.97
C GLU A 92 -3.22 18.71 -15.15
N GLY A 93 -3.18 17.96 -14.06
CA GLY A 93 -3.55 16.55 -14.08
C GLY A 93 -3.04 15.81 -12.87
N PRO A 94 -3.61 14.64 -12.59
CA PRO A 94 -3.09 13.77 -11.56
C PRO A 94 -1.70 13.23 -11.87
N PRO A 95 -0.95 12.75 -10.85
CA PRO A 95 0.26 11.99 -11.10
C PRO A 95 -0.07 10.74 -11.91
N ASP A 96 0.41 10.69 -13.15
CA ASP A 96 0.31 9.50 -13.98
C ASP A 96 1.00 8.31 -13.27
N ALA A 97 0.45 7.11 -13.45
CA ALA A 97 1.09 5.89 -12.99
C ALA A 97 2.55 5.82 -13.51
N PHE A 98 3.44 5.25 -12.69
CA PHE A 98 4.81 5.00 -13.14
C PHE A 98 4.82 4.17 -14.43
N PRO A 99 5.84 4.34 -15.30
CA PRO A 99 6.01 3.44 -16.44
C PRO A 99 6.08 1.98 -15.96
N PRO A 100 5.68 1.00 -16.80
CA PRO A 100 5.82 -0.40 -16.47
C PRO A 100 7.24 -0.74 -16.02
N LEU A 101 7.38 -1.24 -14.80
CA LEU A 101 8.67 -1.57 -14.23
C LEU A 101 9.03 -3.02 -14.59
N PRO A 102 10.25 -3.30 -15.05
CA PRO A 102 10.64 -4.63 -15.51
C PRO A 102 10.93 -5.58 -14.34
N ILE A 103 10.25 -5.48 -13.19
CA ILE A 103 10.51 -6.34 -12.04
C ILE A 103 9.81 -7.70 -12.18
N ARG A 104 10.38 -8.74 -11.56
CA ARG A 104 9.72 -10.05 -11.53
C ARG A 104 8.37 -9.99 -10.81
N PRO A 105 7.48 -10.96 -11.10
CA PRO A 105 6.20 -11.08 -10.41
C PRO A 105 6.30 -10.95 -8.90
N VAL A 106 5.57 -9.98 -8.36
CA VAL A 106 5.40 -9.76 -6.93
C VAL A 106 4.36 -10.74 -6.39
N THR A 107 4.58 -11.19 -5.16
CA THR A 107 3.73 -12.18 -4.47
C THR A 107 3.11 -11.64 -3.19
N PHE A 108 3.67 -10.55 -2.67
CA PHE A 108 3.21 -9.86 -1.48
C PHE A 108 3.01 -8.38 -1.80
N LEU A 109 1.94 -7.81 -1.26
CA LEU A 109 1.64 -6.40 -1.38
C LEU A 109 1.22 -5.87 -0.01
N ASP A 110 1.91 -4.84 0.45
CA ASP A 110 1.60 -4.10 1.67
C ASP A 110 1.25 -2.67 1.25
N VAL A 111 0.10 -2.15 1.68
CA VAL A 111 -0.40 -0.82 1.32
C VAL A 111 -0.89 -0.10 2.58
N ILE A 112 -0.49 1.15 2.75
CA ILE A 112 -1.04 2.08 3.73
C ILE A 112 -1.36 3.36 2.99
N MET A 113 -2.61 3.80 3.13
CA MET A 113 -3.04 5.13 2.75
C MET A 113 -3.57 5.83 3.99
N GLN A 114 -2.99 6.98 4.31
CA GLN A 114 -3.36 7.78 5.46
C GLN A 114 -3.23 9.27 5.10
N GLY A 115 -4.34 9.98 5.05
CA GLY A 115 -4.45 11.35 4.58
C GLY A 115 -3.75 11.52 3.23
N ASP A 116 -2.68 12.30 3.26
CA ASP A 116 -1.85 12.64 2.09
C ASP A 116 -0.69 11.68 1.85
N GLU A 117 -0.51 10.68 2.70
CA GLU A 117 0.59 9.74 2.64
C GLU A 117 0.16 8.41 2.00
N LEU A 118 1.00 7.93 1.09
CA LEU A 118 0.94 6.59 0.55
C LEU A 118 2.25 5.87 0.89
N PHE A 119 2.11 4.72 1.53
CA PHE A 119 3.19 3.78 1.68
C PHE A 119 2.79 2.46 1.04
N MET A 120 3.63 1.94 0.15
CA MET A 120 3.41 0.68 -0.55
C MET A 120 4.69 -0.12 -0.68
N VAL A 121 4.63 -1.41 -0.38
CA VAL A 121 5.71 -2.36 -0.62
C VAL A 121 5.18 -3.57 -1.37
N ALA A 122 5.73 -3.82 -2.56
CA ALA A 122 5.39 -4.93 -3.43
C ALA A 122 6.61 -5.83 -3.62
N ASP A 123 6.58 -7.05 -3.06
CA ASP A 123 7.76 -7.91 -2.98
C ASP A 123 7.59 -9.24 -3.70
N GLY A 124 8.62 -9.59 -4.46
CA GLY A 124 8.92 -10.93 -4.94
C GLY A 124 10.14 -11.52 -4.23
N PRO A 125 10.51 -12.77 -4.54
CA PRO A 125 11.66 -13.44 -3.91
C PRO A 125 13.01 -12.79 -4.22
N THR A 126 13.12 -12.06 -5.33
CA THR A 126 14.40 -11.53 -5.85
C THR A 126 14.32 -10.10 -6.38
N SER A 127 13.17 -9.44 -6.24
CA SER A 127 12.94 -8.07 -6.71
C SER A 127 11.77 -7.47 -5.94
N GLY A 128 11.65 -6.16 -5.94
CA GLY A 128 10.53 -5.49 -5.29
C GLY A 128 10.45 -4.02 -5.64
N LEU A 129 9.30 -3.43 -5.35
CA LEU A 129 9.05 -2.00 -5.39
C LEU A 129 8.65 -1.52 -4.00
N TRP A 130 9.34 -0.51 -3.50
CA TRP A 130 9.02 0.22 -2.29
C TRP A 130 8.71 1.66 -2.68
N LEU A 131 7.56 2.15 -2.25
CA LEU A 131 7.11 3.52 -2.46
C LEU A 131 6.68 4.11 -1.11
N SER A 132 7.32 5.20 -0.70
CA SER A 132 6.83 6.12 0.32
C SER A 132 6.63 7.45 -0.39
N ALA A 133 5.41 7.95 -0.41
CA ALA A 133 5.06 9.18 -1.10
C ALA A 133 4.08 10.01 -0.27
N MET A 134 4.14 11.33 -0.43
CA MET A 134 3.31 12.27 0.29
C MET A 134 2.86 13.40 -0.64
N HIS A 135 1.60 13.80 -0.55
CA HIS A 135 1.14 15.04 -1.13
C HIS A 135 1.54 16.21 -0.23
N ASP A 136 2.31 17.14 -0.77
CA ASP A 136 2.61 18.39 -0.07
C ASP A 136 1.47 19.39 -0.36
N LEU A 137 0.56 19.53 0.61
CA LEU A 137 -0.67 20.31 0.49
C LEU A 137 -0.50 21.82 0.75
N ASP A 138 0.69 22.40 0.64
CA ASP A 138 0.92 23.83 0.92
C ASP A 138 0.11 24.77 -0.01
N GLY A 139 -1.17 24.97 0.32
CA GLY A 139 -2.11 25.94 -0.26
C GLY A 139 -2.75 25.59 -1.61
N LEU A 140 -2.60 24.36 -2.10
CA LEU A 140 -3.15 23.92 -3.39
C LEU A 140 -4.41 23.05 -3.22
N PRO A 141 -5.35 23.04 -4.19
CA PRO A 141 -6.52 22.17 -4.13
C PRO A 141 -6.09 20.71 -4.00
N GLU A 142 -6.82 19.95 -3.18
CA GLU A 142 -6.54 18.54 -2.88
C GLU A 142 -6.24 17.77 -4.18
N PRO A 143 -5.02 17.22 -4.32
CA PRO A 143 -4.68 16.40 -5.46
C PRO A 143 -5.54 15.14 -5.46
N GLN A 144 -5.51 14.47 -6.62
CA GLN A 144 -6.21 13.21 -6.82
C GLN A 144 -5.88 12.19 -5.72
N ASN A 145 -6.91 11.56 -5.16
CA ASN A 145 -6.78 10.58 -4.08
C ASN A 145 -5.84 9.44 -4.49
N TRP A 146 -4.91 9.04 -3.61
CA TRP A 146 -4.05 7.85 -3.75
C TRP A 146 -4.80 6.56 -4.17
N GLY A 147 -6.12 6.49 -3.97
CA GLY A 147 -7.00 5.46 -4.50
C GLY A 147 -7.00 5.37 -6.03
N ASP A 148 -7.02 6.50 -6.76
CA ASP A 148 -6.94 6.51 -8.23
C ASP A 148 -5.55 6.03 -8.71
N TRP A 149 -4.50 6.42 -8.00
CA TRP A 149 -3.16 5.92 -8.25
C TRP A 149 -3.06 4.40 -8.03
N LEU A 150 -3.65 3.88 -6.94
CA LEU A 150 -3.70 2.43 -6.67
C LEU A 150 -4.48 1.66 -7.74
N LEU A 151 -5.55 2.23 -8.28
CA LEU A 151 -6.26 1.62 -9.41
C LEU A 151 -5.36 1.49 -10.63
N SER A 152 -4.43 2.43 -10.81
CA SER A 152 -3.48 2.44 -11.92
C SER A 152 -2.22 1.60 -11.64
N LEU A 153 -2.06 1.05 -10.44
CA LEU A 153 -0.90 0.23 -10.06
C LEU A 153 -0.67 -0.98 -10.98
N HIS A 154 -1.75 -1.52 -11.56
CA HIS A 154 -1.68 -2.64 -12.50
C HIS A 154 -0.97 -2.29 -13.82
N GLU A 155 -0.82 -1.01 -14.14
CA GLU A 155 -0.07 -0.51 -15.29
C GLU A 155 1.44 -0.55 -15.01
N CYS A 156 1.84 -0.29 -13.76
CA CYS A 156 3.22 -0.33 -13.30
C CYS A 156 3.70 -1.77 -13.04
N LEU A 157 2.85 -2.59 -12.42
CA LEU A 157 3.18 -3.90 -11.85
C LEU A 157 2.18 -4.99 -12.26
N THR A 158 2.69 -6.20 -12.51
CA THR A 158 1.83 -7.37 -12.71
C THR A 158 1.28 -7.88 -11.37
N LEU A 159 0.05 -7.50 -11.05
CA LEU A 159 -0.62 -7.85 -9.78
C LEU A 159 -1.20 -9.28 -9.74
N THR A 160 -1.26 -9.98 -10.88
CA THR A 160 -1.94 -11.28 -10.97
C THR A 160 -1.32 -12.39 -10.12
N ASN A 161 -0.09 -12.21 -9.66
CA ASN A 161 0.65 -13.20 -8.87
C ASN A 161 0.66 -12.88 -7.37
N VAL A 162 0.05 -11.76 -6.96
CA VAL A 162 -0.06 -11.39 -5.55
C VAL A 162 -0.96 -12.41 -4.85
N THR A 163 -0.41 -13.02 -3.80
CA THR A 163 -1.09 -14.04 -2.99
C THR A 163 -1.43 -13.54 -1.60
N CYS A 164 -0.73 -12.49 -1.13
CA CYS A 164 -0.91 -11.89 0.19
C CYS A 164 -1.02 -10.36 0.04
N LEU A 165 -2.10 -9.79 0.57
CA LEU A 165 -2.32 -8.35 0.63
C LEU A 165 -2.52 -7.95 2.09
N HIS A 166 -1.72 -7.00 2.54
CA HIS A 166 -1.97 -6.26 3.76
C HIS A 166 -2.28 -4.83 3.40
N ILE A 167 -3.35 -4.29 3.96
CA ILE A 167 -3.86 -3.01 3.52
C ILE A 167 -4.50 -2.24 4.67
N PHE A 168 -4.08 -0.98 4.82
CA PHE A 168 -4.71 0.02 5.67
C PHE A 168 -5.13 1.18 4.77
N VAL A 169 -6.39 1.57 4.86
CA VAL A 169 -6.94 2.67 4.06
C VAL A 169 -7.84 3.48 4.97
N GLU A 170 -7.51 4.75 5.13
CA GLU A 170 -8.35 5.75 5.78
C GLU A 170 -9.60 6.04 4.92
N GLY A 171 -10.76 6.12 5.59
CA GLY A 171 -12.06 6.42 4.98
C GLY A 171 -12.69 5.33 4.08
N CYS A 172 -13.82 5.68 3.43
CA CYS A 172 -14.53 4.79 2.51
C CYS A 172 -13.99 4.83 1.08
N ALA A 173 -12.98 4.02 0.81
CA ALA A 173 -12.39 3.98 -0.51
C ALA A 173 -13.23 3.16 -1.51
N THR A 174 -13.75 3.79 -2.56
CA THR A 174 -14.58 3.13 -3.60
C THR A 174 -13.76 2.26 -4.56
N PHE A 175 -12.43 2.23 -4.42
CA PHE A 175 -11.55 1.51 -5.34
C PHE A 175 -11.57 -0.02 -5.16
N TRP A 176 -12.07 -0.55 -4.03
CA TRP A 176 -11.97 -1.97 -3.70
C TRP A 176 -12.39 -2.93 -4.82
N PRO A 177 -13.57 -2.78 -5.47
CA PRO A 177 -14.01 -3.75 -6.48
C PRO A 177 -13.06 -3.81 -7.68
N ALA A 178 -12.61 -2.64 -8.14
CA ALA A 178 -11.69 -2.55 -9.28
C ALA A 178 -10.30 -3.04 -8.90
N PHE A 179 -9.77 -2.64 -7.74
CA PHE A 179 -8.46 -3.07 -7.26
C PHE A 179 -8.39 -4.59 -7.04
N LEU A 180 -9.37 -5.19 -6.36
CA LEU A 180 -9.43 -6.63 -6.11
C LEU A 180 -9.60 -7.45 -7.41
N SER A 181 -10.11 -6.84 -8.49
CA SER A 181 -10.22 -7.51 -9.79
C SER A 181 -8.86 -7.81 -10.42
N HIS A 182 -7.82 -7.05 -10.05
CA HIS A 182 -6.44 -7.26 -10.50
C HIS A 182 -5.65 -8.27 -9.66
N LEU A 183 -6.26 -8.81 -8.60
CA LEU A 183 -5.65 -9.74 -7.64
C LEU A 183 -6.30 -11.14 -7.66
N PRO A 184 -6.42 -11.81 -8.82
CA PRO A 184 -7.15 -13.07 -8.94
C PRO A 184 -6.55 -14.24 -8.14
N GLN A 185 -5.27 -14.18 -7.77
CA GLN A 185 -4.56 -15.20 -6.99
C GLN A 185 -4.47 -14.86 -5.49
N LEU A 186 -5.17 -13.84 -5.02
CA LEU A 186 -5.13 -13.43 -3.62
C LEU A 186 -5.71 -14.54 -2.73
N THR A 187 -4.87 -15.09 -1.85
CA THR A 187 -5.22 -16.16 -0.90
C THR A 187 -5.32 -15.65 0.53
N HIS A 188 -4.59 -14.59 0.88
CA HIS A 188 -4.56 -13.99 2.21
C HIS A 188 -4.79 -12.49 2.09
N LEU A 189 -5.81 -11.99 2.80
CA LEU A 189 -6.10 -10.56 2.91
C LEU A 189 -6.10 -10.16 4.38
N THR A 190 -5.29 -9.18 4.74
CA THR A 190 -5.33 -8.51 6.04
C THR A 190 -5.73 -7.05 5.82
N ALA A 191 -6.88 -6.65 6.34
CA ALA A 191 -7.36 -5.28 6.29
C ALA A 191 -7.32 -4.66 7.69
N LEU A 192 -6.68 -3.50 7.83
CA LEU A 192 -6.90 -2.61 8.97
C LEU A 192 -7.94 -1.57 8.57
N PHE A 193 -8.92 -1.39 9.45
CA PHE A 193 -9.96 -0.39 9.29
C PHE A 193 -9.73 0.73 10.28
N GLU A 194 -9.89 1.97 9.85
CA GLU A 194 -9.99 3.10 10.77
C GLU A 194 -11.34 3.11 11.51
N GLU A 195 -11.45 3.92 12.56
CA GLU A 195 -12.72 4.19 13.23
C GLU A 195 -13.75 4.73 12.22
N SER A 196 -14.96 4.19 12.26
CA SER A 196 -16.06 4.77 11.50
C SER A 196 -16.38 6.16 12.04
N SER A 197 -16.56 7.13 11.14
CA SER A 197 -17.02 8.47 11.51
C SER A 197 -18.47 8.40 12.04
N ASP A 198 -18.69 8.97 13.23
CA ASP A 198 -20.02 9.20 13.82
C ASP A 198 -20.81 10.28 13.06
N GLU A 199 -20.12 11.09 12.27
CA GLU A 199 -20.73 12.10 11.43
C GLU A 199 -20.97 11.54 10.03
N PRO A 200 -22.21 11.64 9.50
CA PRO A 200 -22.46 11.28 8.12
C PRO A 200 -21.65 12.20 7.21
N ASP A 201 -21.13 11.62 6.13
CA ASP A 201 -20.42 12.37 5.11
C ASP A 201 -21.29 13.56 4.64
N PRO A 202 -20.76 14.80 4.64
CA PRO A 202 -21.55 16.00 4.42
C PRO A 202 -22.17 16.06 3.02
N ASP A 203 -21.58 15.38 2.04
CA ASP A 203 -22.00 15.39 0.64
C ASP A 203 -23.05 14.31 0.33
N SER A 204 -22.87 13.11 0.87
CA SER A 204 -23.71 11.94 0.61
C SER A 204 -24.77 11.70 1.70
N GLY A 205 -24.55 12.21 2.91
CA GLY A 205 -25.34 11.91 4.10
C GLY A 205 -25.25 10.45 4.55
N ALA A 206 -24.34 9.67 3.98
CA ALA A 206 -24.11 8.27 4.32
C ALA A 206 -23.05 8.16 5.43
N PHE A 207 -23.16 7.10 6.23
CA PHE A 207 -22.11 6.77 7.18
C PHE A 207 -21.01 5.99 6.47
N ASP A 208 -19.78 6.42 6.68
CA ASP A 208 -18.60 5.74 6.16
C ASP A 208 -18.38 4.44 6.94
N CYS A 209 -18.59 3.32 6.26
CA CYS A 209 -18.31 1.98 6.77
C CYS A 209 -17.30 1.25 5.87
N PRO A 210 -15.99 1.38 6.16
CA PRO A 210 -14.93 0.70 5.40
C PRO A 210 -15.11 -0.81 5.34
N THR A 211 -15.58 -1.41 6.45
CA THR A 211 -15.85 -2.86 6.55
C THR A 211 -16.96 -3.29 5.58
N ALA A 212 -18.08 -2.56 5.53
CA ALA A 212 -19.18 -2.88 4.61
C ALA A 212 -18.75 -2.71 3.15
N THR A 213 -17.96 -1.68 2.85
CA THR A 213 -17.42 -1.44 1.50
C THR A 213 -16.53 -2.60 1.04
N LEU A 214 -15.61 -3.08 1.90
CA LEU A 214 -14.81 -4.26 1.59
C LEU A 214 -15.69 -5.51 1.43
N CYS A 215 -16.66 -5.71 2.32
CA CYS A 215 -17.57 -6.88 2.25
C CYS A 215 -18.37 -6.91 0.95
N ALA A 216 -18.88 -5.76 0.51
CA ALA A 216 -19.59 -5.60 -0.76
C ALA A 216 -18.66 -5.87 -1.96
N ALA A 217 -17.40 -5.42 -1.88
CA ALA A 217 -16.41 -5.68 -2.91
C ALA A 217 -16.02 -7.17 -3.00
N LEU A 218 -15.99 -7.89 -1.87
CA LEU A 218 -15.65 -9.33 -1.84
C LEU A 218 -16.81 -10.26 -2.23
N ALA A 219 -18.05 -9.78 -2.21
CA ALA A 219 -19.24 -10.54 -2.56
C ALA A 219 -20.26 -9.69 -3.36
N PRO A 220 -19.88 -9.22 -4.55
CA PRO A 220 -20.77 -8.40 -5.37
C PRO A 220 -22.00 -9.22 -5.83
N PRO A 221 -23.19 -8.61 -5.91
CA PRO A 221 -24.43 -9.35 -6.19
C PRO A 221 -24.54 -9.87 -7.64
N ASP A 222 -23.99 -9.13 -8.61
CA ASP A 222 -24.26 -9.33 -10.04
C ASP A 222 -22.99 -9.60 -10.89
N SER A 223 -21.82 -9.74 -10.27
CA SER A 223 -20.56 -9.98 -10.96
C SER A 223 -19.84 -11.23 -10.43
N GLY A 224 -18.83 -11.70 -11.16
CA GLY A 224 -17.99 -12.81 -10.70
C GLY A 224 -17.34 -12.47 -9.35
N VAL A 225 -17.14 -13.48 -8.50
CA VAL A 225 -16.56 -13.31 -7.17
C VAL A 225 -15.08 -12.94 -7.30
N PRO A 226 -14.66 -11.70 -6.94
CA PRO A 226 -13.26 -11.33 -6.99
C PRO A 226 -12.48 -12.11 -5.93
N CYS A 227 -11.18 -12.28 -6.18
CA CYS A 227 -10.31 -13.08 -5.33
C CYS A 227 -10.94 -14.45 -5.02
N SER A 228 -11.37 -15.17 -6.07
CA SER A 228 -12.13 -16.43 -5.94
C SER A 228 -11.41 -17.54 -5.17
N VAL A 229 -10.09 -17.39 -4.97
CA VAL A 229 -9.21 -18.30 -4.21
C VAL A 229 -8.85 -17.76 -2.82
N LEU A 230 -9.47 -16.67 -2.37
CA LEU A 230 -9.25 -16.09 -1.04
C LEU A 230 -9.62 -17.11 0.04
N ASP A 231 -8.63 -17.53 0.82
CA ASP A 231 -8.73 -18.59 1.82
C ASP A 231 -8.76 -18.01 3.23
N THR A 232 -7.95 -16.97 3.50
CA THR A 232 -7.86 -16.30 4.80
C THR A 232 -8.17 -14.81 4.70
N LEU A 233 -9.09 -14.34 5.55
CA LEU A 233 -9.40 -12.93 5.77
C LEU A 233 -9.07 -12.56 7.22
N THR A 234 -8.19 -11.59 7.41
CA THR A 234 -7.92 -10.98 8.71
C THR A 234 -8.44 -9.55 8.70
N MET A 235 -9.20 -9.19 9.71
CA MET A 235 -9.73 -7.85 9.92
C MET A 235 -9.22 -7.35 11.26
N GLU A 236 -8.69 -6.15 11.30
CA GLU A 236 -8.17 -5.55 12.51
C GLU A 236 -8.65 -4.12 12.67
N TRP A 237 -9.10 -3.81 13.89
CA TRP A 237 -9.44 -2.46 14.32
C TRP A 237 -8.33 -1.92 15.22
N PRO A 238 -7.75 -0.74 14.93
CA PRO A 238 -6.67 -0.15 15.69
C PRO A 238 -7.14 0.39 17.04
N HIS A 239 -8.39 0.86 17.12
CA HIS A 239 -8.97 1.50 18.29
C HIS A 239 -10.17 0.72 18.84
N GLU A 240 -10.57 1.06 20.08
CA GLU A 240 -11.69 0.41 20.76
C GLU A 240 -12.93 0.37 19.88
N ILE A 241 -13.47 -0.83 19.68
CA ILE A 241 -14.67 -1.03 18.86
C ILE A 241 -15.84 -0.26 19.47
N VAL A 242 -16.37 0.68 18.69
CA VAL A 242 -17.58 1.42 19.02
C VAL A 242 -18.83 0.67 18.57
N GLN A 243 -20.01 1.17 18.94
CA GLN A 243 -21.27 0.50 18.62
C GLN A 243 -21.49 0.36 17.09
N GLU A 244 -21.04 1.33 16.30
CA GLU A 244 -21.11 1.31 14.84
C GLU A 244 -20.39 0.11 14.25
N ASP A 245 -19.22 -0.25 14.77
CA ASP A 245 -18.42 -1.39 14.28
C ASP A 245 -19.15 -2.73 14.44
N PHE A 246 -19.94 -2.89 15.50
CA PHE A 246 -20.79 -4.08 15.68
C PHE A 246 -21.91 -4.15 14.65
N ASN A 247 -22.44 -3.01 14.22
CA ASN A 247 -23.42 -2.95 13.15
C ASN A 247 -22.84 -3.43 11.82
N ASN A 248 -21.51 -3.63 11.74
CA ASN A 248 -20.83 -4.13 10.55
C ASN A 248 -20.81 -5.66 10.45
N LEU A 249 -21.02 -6.38 11.57
CA LEU A 249 -21.03 -7.86 11.60
C LEU A 249 -22.02 -8.50 10.62
N PRO A 250 -23.26 -8.00 10.45
CA PRO A 250 -24.18 -8.54 9.45
C PRO A 250 -23.60 -8.52 8.04
N TRP A 251 -22.82 -7.50 7.67
CA TRP A 251 -22.20 -7.41 6.34
C TRP A 251 -21.13 -8.48 6.14
N ILE A 252 -20.30 -8.73 7.16
CA ILE A 252 -19.30 -9.81 7.13
C ILE A 252 -20.00 -11.16 6.96
N LEU A 253 -21.04 -11.43 7.76
CA LEU A 253 -21.77 -12.69 7.70
C LEU A 253 -22.47 -12.90 6.36
N GLU A 254 -23.11 -11.87 5.81
CA GLU A 254 -23.76 -11.96 4.50
C GLU A 254 -22.74 -12.12 3.37
N MET A 255 -21.58 -11.45 3.43
CA MET A 255 -20.48 -11.66 2.50
C MET A 255 -20.00 -13.12 2.52
N LEU A 256 -19.74 -13.69 3.70
CA LEU A 256 -19.29 -15.08 3.85
C LEU A 256 -20.33 -16.07 3.30
N LYS A 257 -21.62 -15.87 3.63
CA LYS A 257 -22.71 -16.70 3.10
C LYS A 257 -22.81 -16.59 1.58
N SER A 258 -22.71 -15.38 1.03
CA SER A 258 -22.77 -15.14 -0.41
C SER A 258 -21.64 -15.87 -1.14
N ARG A 259 -20.40 -15.74 -0.64
CA ARG A 259 -19.24 -16.44 -1.17
C ARG A 259 -19.34 -17.96 -1.08
N SER A 260 -19.79 -18.49 0.06
CA SER A 260 -20.00 -19.94 0.24
C SER A 260 -21.05 -20.47 -0.75
N ARG A 261 -22.18 -19.76 -0.93
CA ARG A 261 -23.21 -20.11 -1.93
C ARG A 261 -22.68 -20.07 -3.37
N ALA A 262 -21.76 -19.15 -3.67
CA ALA A 262 -21.11 -19.03 -4.96
C ALA A 262 -20.01 -20.09 -5.20
N GLY A 263 -19.70 -20.94 -4.20
CA GLY A 263 -18.66 -21.97 -4.30
C GLY A 263 -17.23 -21.46 -4.06
N HIS A 264 -17.09 -20.27 -3.49
CA HIS A 264 -15.80 -19.61 -3.21
C HIS A 264 -15.65 -19.23 -1.71
N PRO A 265 -15.83 -20.18 -0.78
CA PRO A 265 -15.82 -19.88 0.65
C PRO A 265 -14.46 -19.36 1.12
N ILE A 266 -14.50 -18.39 2.02
CA ILE A 266 -13.32 -18.01 2.81
C ILE A 266 -13.24 -19.01 3.97
N ARG A 267 -12.14 -19.76 4.06
CA ARG A 267 -12.00 -20.85 5.02
C ARG A 267 -11.66 -20.38 6.41
N ARG A 268 -10.91 -19.28 6.53
CA ARG A 268 -10.49 -18.74 7.82
C ARG A 268 -10.75 -17.25 7.89
N VAL A 269 -11.44 -16.83 8.95
CA VAL A 269 -11.66 -15.42 9.25
C VAL A 269 -11.15 -15.13 10.65
N VAL A 270 -10.27 -14.13 10.76
CA VAL A 270 -9.70 -13.67 12.03
C VAL A 270 -10.12 -12.23 12.25
N ALA A 271 -10.87 -11.95 13.32
CA ALA A 271 -11.19 -10.59 13.72
C ALA A 271 -10.35 -10.20 14.95
N ARG A 272 -9.55 -9.15 14.82
CA ARG A 272 -8.75 -8.59 15.90
C ARG A 272 -9.39 -7.34 16.44
N VAL A 273 -9.81 -7.44 17.69
CA VAL A 273 -10.61 -6.42 18.33
C VAL A 273 -9.90 -5.97 19.60
N PRO A 274 -9.59 -4.68 19.78
CA PRO A 274 -9.15 -4.15 21.07
C PRO A 274 -10.35 -4.14 22.01
N LEU A 275 -10.27 -4.93 23.08
CA LEU A 275 -11.32 -5.03 24.08
C LEU A 275 -11.02 -4.05 25.20
N GLY A 276 -11.56 -2.84 25.08
CA GLY A 276 -11.46 -1.81 26.12
C GLY A 276 -12.49 -1.98 27.25
N PRO A 277 -12.33 -1.28 28.39
CA PRO A 277 -13.32 -1.25 29.47
C PRO A 277 -14.69 -0.72 29.02
N THR A 278 -14.72 0.03 27.91
CA THR A 278 -15.92 0.58 27.27
C THR A 278 -16.73 -0.50 26.57
N PHE A 279 -16.08 -1.55 26.04
CA PHE A 279 -16.72 -2.69 25.38
C PHE A 279 -17.72 -3.41 26.29
N GLU A 280 -17.33 -3.66 27.55
CA GLU A 280 -18.22 -4.30 28.54
C GLU A 280 -19.41 -3.41 28.95
N GLN A 281 -19.27 -2.10 28.83
CA GLN A 281 -20.26 -1.12 29.30
C GLN A 281 -21.29 -0.74 28.25
N VAL A 282 -20.92 -0.69 26.97
CA VAL A 282 -21.78 -0.11 25.91
C VAL A 282 -22.90 -1.05 25.47
N GLN A 283 -22.72 -2.38 25.52
CA GLN A 283 -23.73 -3.30 24.98
C GLN A 283 -24.21 -4.40 25.93
N GLY A 284 -23.52 -4.63 27.05
CA GLY A 284 -23.76 -5.83 27.87
C GLY A 284 -23.48 -7.15 27.13
N LEU A 285 -22.97 -7.07 25.88
CA LEU A 285 -22.44 -8.17 25.12
C LEU A 285 -20.99 -8.37 25.56
N ASN A 286 -20.74 -9.48 26.25
CA ASN A 286 -19.36 -9.86 26.54
C ASN A 286 -18.72 -10.50 25.29
N PHE A 287 -17.39 -10.57 25.29
CA PHE A 287 -16.60 -11.17 24.21
C PHE A 287 -17.10 -12.58 23.78
N PHE A 288 -17.64 -13.38 24.71
CA PHE A 288 -18.16 -14.70 24.40
C PHE A 288 -19.45 -14.64 23.57
N GLU A 289 -20.33 -13.67 23.81
CA GLU A 289 -21.57 -13.51 23.04
C GLU A 289 -21.28 -13.06 21.61
N LEU A 290 -20.25 -12.22 21.40
CA LEU A 290 -19.76 -11.88 20.07
C LEU A 290 -19.23 -13.12 19.34
N HIS A 291 -18.39 -13.90 20.03
CA HIS A 291 -17.84 -15.14 19.48
C HIS A 291 -18.95 -16.16 19.14
N GLU A 292 -19.99 -16.28 19.98
CA GLU A 292 -21.14 -17.15 19.74
C GLU A 292 -22.01 -16.66 18.58
N LEU A 293 -22.28 -15.35 18.50
CA LEU A 293 -23.06 -14.74 17.42
C LEU A 293 -22.42 -14.99 16.06
N ILE A 294 -21.10 -14.80 15.96
CA ILE A 294 -20.39 -15.00 14.70
C ILE A 294 -20.24 -16.49 14.40
N GLY A 295 -19.90 -17.30 15.41
CA GLY A 295 -19.80 -18.75 15.26
C GLY A 295 -21.10 -19.41 14.79
N THR A 296 -22.26 -18.90 15.21
CA THR A 296 -23.57 -19.40 14.75
C THR A 296 -23.99 -18.84 13.39
N GLY A 297 -23.52 -17.64 13.03
CA GLY A 297 -23.81 -16.99 11.76
C GLY A 297 -22.92 -17.43 10.58
N CYS A 298 -21.73 -17.93 10.86
CA CYS A 298 -20.74 -18.33 9.86
C CYS A 298 -21.17 -19.58 9.06
N PRO A 299 -20.82 -19.66 7.76
CA PRO A 299 -20.93 -20.90 7.00
C PRO A 299 -20.18 -22.07 7.65
N PRO A 300 -20.66 -23.32 7.53
CA PRO A 300 -20.06 -24.49 8.19
C PRO A 300 -18.65 -24.84 7.69
N ASP A 301 -18.25 -24.29 6.55
CA ASP A 301 -16.94 -24.44 5.92
C ASP A 301 -15.98 -23.27 6.22
N THR A 302 -16.38 -22.34 7.08
CA THR A 302 -15.58 -21.20 7.54
C THR A 302 -15.23 -21.35 9.01
N GLU A 303 -13.94 -21.46 9.30
CA GLU A 303 -13.38 -21.29 10.64
C GLU A 303 -13.33 -19.81 10.99
N TYR A 304 -13.78 -19.48 12.20
CA TYR A 304 -13.82 -18.11 12.69
C TYR A 304 -13.08 -18.00 14.03
N GLU A 305 -12.29 -16.95 14.18
CA GLU A 305 -11.49 -16.66 15.37
C GLU A 305 -11.62 -15.17 15.72
N VAL A 306 -12.13 -14.87 16.92
CA VAL A 306 -11.98 -13.53 17.52
C VAL A 306 -10.74 -13.54 18.39
N VAL A 307 -9.82 -12.61 18.14
CA VAL A 307 -8.60 -12.46 18.93
C VAL A 307 -8.63 -11.09 19.60
N GLU A 308 -8.53 -11.09 20.91
CA GLU A 308 -8.30 -9.86 21.68
C GLU A 308 -6.93 -9.27 21.30
N LYS A 309 -6.91 -8.01 20.87
CA LYS A 309 -5.69 -7.27 20.61
C LYS A 309 -5.19 -6.67 21.93
N PRO A 310 -4.02 -7.09 22.45
CA PRO A 310 -3.48 -6.50 23.66
C PRO A 310 -3.08 -5.05 23.40
N GLU A 311 -3.45 -4.11 24.28
CA GLU A 311 -3.11 -2.67 24.20
C GLU A 311 -1.62 -2.40 23.92
N THR A 312 -0.73 -3.31 24.36
CA THR A 312 0.73 -3.15 24.30
C THR A 312 1.39 -3.80 23.09
N ARG A 313 0.65 -4.52 22.24
CA ARG A 313 1.23 -5.17 21.06
C ARG A 313 0.99 -4.32 19.82
N ARG A 314 2.06 -4.15 19.03
CA ARG A 314 1.94 -3.71 17.63
C ARG A 314 0.88 -4.58 16.96
N GLY A 315 -0.05 -3.94 16.25
CA GLY A 315 -1.09 -4.61 15.46
C GLY A 315 -0.50 -5.69 14.56
N MET A 316 -1.27 -6.71 14.15
CA MET A 316 -0.65 -7.82 13.42
C MET A 316 -0.24 -7.45 11.98
N CYS A 317 -0.76 -6.32 11.50
CA CYS A 317 -0.18 -5.58 10.40
C CYS A 317 1.01 -4.76 10.90
N VAL A 318 1.98 -5.43 11.53
CA VAL A 318 3.31 -4.85 11.69
C VAL A 318 3.86 -4.91 10.29
N PHE A 319 3.69 -3.82 9.56
CA PHE A 319 4.35 -3.58 8.30
C PHE A 319 5.85 -3.60 8.60
N GLU A 320 6.42 -4.81 8.60
CA GLU A 320 7.79 -5.11 8.97
C GLU A 320 8.61 -5.28 7.72
N MET A 321 9.80 -4.68 7.74
CA MET A 321 10.75 -4.82 6.67
C MET A 321 11.21 -6.26 6.54
N ARG A 322 10.74 -6.86 5.44
CA ARG A 322 11.19 -8.17 5.00
C ARG A 322 12.67 -8.11 4.66
N GLU A 323 13.38 -9.19 4.99
CA GLU A 323 14.83 -9.31 4.79
C GLU A 323 15.27 -9.15 3.32
N VAL A 324 14.37 -9.37 2.35
CA VAL A 324 14.65 -9.21 0.91
C VAL A 324 15.11 -7.80 0.54
N TRP A 325 14.70 -6.80 1.32
CA TRP A 325 15.09 -5.41 1.11
C TRP A 325 16.49 -5.07 1.62
N LYS A 326 17.17 -6.00 2.32
CA LYS A 326 18.58 -5.89 2.69
C LYS A 326 19.44 -6.49 1.57
N VAL A 327 19.64 -5.73 0.50
CA VAL A 327 20.35 -6.21 -0.69
C VAL A 327 21.83 -6.44 -0.36
N ASP A 328 22.27 -7.69 -0.45
CA ASP A 328 23.64 -8.10 -0.13
C ASP A 328 24.70 -7.23 -0.81
N GLY A 329 25.48 -6.52 0.00
CA GLY A 329 26.58 -5.68 -0.45
C GLY A 329 26.24 -4.20 -0.59
N ALA A 330 24.96 -3.80 -0.60
CA ALA A 330 24.57 -2.40 -0.69
C ALA A 330 25.18 -1.58 0.47
N ASP A 331 25.01 -2.04 1.70
CA ASP A 331 25.50 -1.38 2.92
C ASP A 331 27.03 -1.31 3.04
N ARG A 332 27.78 -1.95 2.14
CA ARG A 332 29.26 -1.90 2.17
C ARG A 332 29.82 -0.62 1.58
N TYR A 333 29.06 0.04 0.71
CA TYR A 333 29.56 1.14 -0.11
C TYR A 333 29.15 2.52 0.43
N TRP A 334 28.14 2.58 1.30
CA TRP A 334 27.56 3.83 1.78
C TRP A 334 27.24 3.71 3.28
N GLU A 335 27.70 4.67 4.08
CA GLU A 335 27.12 4.92 5.40
C GLU A 335 25.98 5.93 5.21
N VAL A 336 24.79 5.43 4.88
CA VAL A 336 23.57 6.24 4.80
C VAL A 336 23.06 6.62 6.19
N GLY A 337 22.43 7.78 6.30
CA GLY A 337 21.77 8.22 7.52
C GLY A 337 20.71 7.21 7.98
N ASP A 338 20.39 7.16 9.28
CA ASP A 338 19.37 6.21 9.78
C ASP A 338 17.99 6.43 9.12
N ARG A 339 17.68 7.66 8.70
CA ARG A 339 16.46 8.02 7.95
C ARG A 339 16.47 7.51 6.50
N GLU A 340 17.63 7.35 5.90
CA GLU A 340 17.77 6.87 4.52
C GLU A 340 17.79 5.35 4.45
N LYS A 341 17.91 4.65 5.59
CA LYS A 341 17.82 3.19 5.63
C LYS A 341 16.40 2.74 5.37
N PRO A 342 16.19 1.56 4.80
CA PRO A 342 14.84 1.05 4.59
C PRO A 342 14.22 0.78 5.97
N HIS A 343 13.11 1.46 6.25
CA HIS A 343 12.32 1.28 7.45
C HIS A 343 10.90 1.75 7.18
N TYR A 344 9.94 1.10 7.82
CA TYR A 344 8.57 1.58 7.84
C TYR A 344 8.50 2.73 8.84
N ASP A 345 8.83 3.93 8.38
CA ASP A 345 8.70 5.15 9.19
C ASP A 345 7.28 5.68 9.09
N MET A 346 6.32 4.87 9.54
CA MET A 346 4.97 5.37 9.66
C MET A 346 4.77 6.03 11.01
N VAL A 347 4.11 7.19 10.95
CA VAL A 347 3.59 7.95 12.10
C VAL A 347 2.54 7.14 12.90
N MET A 348 2.24 5.89 12.52
CA MET A 348 1.66 4.87 13.42
C MET A 348 2.35 4.84 14.79
N SER A 349 3.66 5.11 14.87
CA SER A 349 4.37 5.18 16.16
C SER A 349 3.97 6.38 17.05
N GLN A 350 3.31 7.41 16.52
CA GLN A 350 2.69 8.50 17.29
C GLN A 350 1.22 8.18 17.62
N MET A 351 0.48 7.52 16.73
CA MET A 351 -0.90 7.07 17.02
C MET A 351 -1.01 6.05 18.17
N PHE A 352 0.04 5.25 18.42
CA PHE A 352 0.09 4.32 19.56
C PHE A 352 0.81 4.88 20.80
N LYS A 353 1.13 6.18 20.85
CA LYS A 353 1.93 6.80 21.92
C LYS A 353 1.22 7.87 22.75
N GLU A 354 -0.04 8.18 22.49
CA GLU A 354 -0.82 9.12 23.32
C GLU A 354 -1.85 8.42 24.20
#